data_AF-A0A2S4VJV8-F1
#
_entry.id   AF-A0A2S4VJV8-F1
#
_cell.length_a   1.000
_cell.length_b   1.000
_cell.length_c   1.000
_cell.angle_alpha   90.00
_cell.angle_beta   90.00
_cell.angle_gamma   90.00
#
_symmetry.space_group_name_H-M   'P 1'
#
loop_
_entity.id
_entity.type
_entity.pdbx_description
1 polymer ?
#
loop_
_entity_poly.entity_id
_entity_poly.type
_entity_poly.pdbx_seq_one_letter_code
_entity_poly.pdbx_strand_id
1 'polypeptide(L)'
;MNLLPLVVLLSCAITLAVLADGNGAKPDPAKATKVVFKCSDAKELTAGWCVSNIPGADKRSFVKANVVGPPKDLNYNCIDTNKENNMCCKADFKPDQKGEGSPGTDVCVIKGPVP
;
A
#
# COMPACT_ATOMS: atom_id res chain seq x y z
N MET A 1 -46.65 -28.45 36.18
CA MET A 1 -45.60 -27.71 36.89
C MET A 1 -44.72 -27.01 35.86
N ASN A 2 -44.74 -25.68 35.88
CA ASN A 2 -43.77 -24.82 35.22
C ASN A 2 -42.41 -24.91 35.93
N LEU A 3 -41.32 -24.68 35.19
CA LEU A 3 -40.24 -23.71 35.50
C LEU A 3 -39.05 -23.93 34.54
N LEU A 4 -38.89 -23.03 33.56
CA LEU A 4 -37.58 -22.61 33.05
C LEU A 4 -36.94 -21.69 34.10
N PRO A 5 -35.60 -21.62 34.18
CA PRO A 5 -34.94 -20.40 33.67
C PRO A 5 -33.47 -20.52 33.16
N LEU A 6 -33.16 -19.58 32.25
CA LEU A 6 -31.96 -18.71 32.12
C LEU A 6 -30.54 -19.22 31.75
N VAL A 7 -30.06 -18.68 30.60
CA VAL A 7 -28.85 -17.81 30.39
C VAL A 7 -27.49 -18.53 30.39
N VAL A 8 -26.59 -18.35 29.41
CA VAL A 8 -25.74 -17.16 29.18
C VAL A 8 -25.39 -16.95 27.70
N LEU A 9 -25.65 -15.73 27.21
CA LEU A 9 -25.07 -15.14 25.99
C LEU A 9 -23.55 -14.98 26.14
N LEU A 10 -22.76 -15.55 25.24
CA LEU A 10 -21.37 -15.11 25.06
C LEU A 10 -21.21 -14.52 23.66
N SER A 11 -21.66 -13.28 23.55
CA SER A 11 -21.39 -12.36 22.46
C SER A 11 -19.88 -12.36 22.15
N CYS A 12 -19.53 -12.58 20.89
CA CYS A 12 -18.18 -12.41 20.38
C CYS A 12 -17.86 -10.91 20.39
N ALA A 13 -17.44 -10.40 21.55
CA ALA A 13 -16.87 -9.08 21.69
C ALA A 13 -15.48 -9.13 21.04
N ILE A 14 -15.38 -8.62 19.81
CA ILE A 14 -14.08 -8.33 19.19
C ILE A 14 -13.51 -7.12 19.92
N THR A 15 -12.75 -7.38 20.98
CA THR A 15 -11.92 -6.39 21.67
C THR A 15 -10.77 -6.00 20.75
N LEU A 16 -10.96 -4.95 19.94
CA LEU A 16 -9.84 -4.16 19.42
C LEU A 16 -9.51 -3.05 20.42
N ALA A 17 -8.93 -3.46 21.55
CA ALA A 17 -8.22 -2.57 22.43
C ALA A 17 -6.80 -2.38 21.87
N VAL A 18 -6.62 -1.41 20.97
CA VAL A 18 -5.30 -0.82 20.73
C VAL A 18 -5.27 0.49 21.52
N LEU A 19 -4.73 0.40 22.74
CA LEU A 19 -4.18 1.56 23.43
C LEU A 19 -2.84 1.86 22.79
N ALA A 20 -2.74 2.97 22.07
CA ALA A 20 -1.47 3.64 21.84
C ALA A 20 -1.73 5.15 21.77
N ASP A 21 -1.17 5.79 22.78
CA ASP A 21 -1.08 7.21 23.05
C ASP A 21 -0.38 7.98 21.91
N GLY A 22 -0.67 9.28 21.80
CA GLY A 22 0.14 10.25 21.05
C GLY A 22 -0.29 10.54 19.61
N ASN A 23 -1.09 11.60 19.42
CA ASN A 23 -1.12 12.51 18.26
C ASN A 23 -1.12 11.98 16.80
N GLY A 24 -1.25 10.68 16.54
CA GLY A 24 -1.38 10.13 15.20
C GLY A 24 -2.84 10.16 14.77
N ALA A 25 -3.15 10.88 13.69
CA ALA A 25 -4.45 10.79 13.03
C ALA A 25 -4.85 9.32 12.89
N LYS A 26 -6.07 8.97 13.33
CA LYS A 26 -6.64 7.63 13.16
C LYS A 26 -6.42 7.20 11.70
N PRO A 27 -5.84 6.03 11.40
CA PRO A 27 -5.69 5.57 10.03
C PRO A 27 -7.07 5.58 9.37
N ASP A 28 -7.24 6.42 8.35
CA ASP A 28 -8.52 6.54 7.67
C ASP A 28 -8.76 5.23 6.89
N PRO A 29 -9.79 4.44 7.27
CA PRO A 29 -10.06 3.14 6.64
C PRO A 29 -10.34 3.24 5.14
N ALA A 30 -10.77 4.41 4.63
CA ALA A 30 -10.95 4.64 3.21
C ALA A 30 -9.63 4.64 2.43
N LYS A 31 -8.51 4.95 3.10
CA LYS A 31 -7.16 4.92 2.51
C LYS A 31 -6.65 3.50 2.26
N ALA A 32 -7.06 2.55 3.09
CA ALA A 32 -6.67 1.14 2.96
C ALA A 32 -7.35 0.44 1.76
N THR A 33 -8.39 1.05 1.18
CA THR A 33 -9.23 0.41 0.15
C THR A 33 -9.17 1.11 -1.22
N LYS A 34 -8.68 2.35 -1.32
CA LYS A 34 -8.57 3.06 -2.60
C LYS A 34 -7.42 2.50 -3.44
N VAL A 35 -7.76 1.91 -4.58
CA VAL A 35 -6.79 1.52 -5.61
C VAL A 35 -6.45 2.74 -6.47
N VAL A 36 -5.16 3.05 -6.62
CA VAL A 36 -4.67 4.14 -7.48
C VAL A 36 -4.09 3.59 -8.78
N PHE A 37 -3.39 2.46 -8.72
CA PHE A 37 -2.82 1.82 -9.89
C PHE A 37 -2.74 0.31 -9.72
N LYS A 38 -2.56 -0.39 -10.85
CA LYS A 38 -2.44 -1.85 -10.89
C LYS A 38 -1.21 -2.27 -11.67
N CYS A 39 -0.56 -3.32 -11.18
CA CYS A 39 0.55 -3.95 -11.87
C CYS A 39 0.20 -5.27 -12.57
N SER A 40 -1.07 -5.70 -12.48
CA SER A 40 -1.59 -6.90 -13.16
C SER A 40 -1.34 -6.93 -14.67
N ASP A 41 -1.34 -5.76 -15.30
CA ASP A 41 -1.23 -5.66 -16.77
C ASP A 41 0.23 -5.64 -17.24
N ALA A 42 1.18 -5.63 -16.32
CA ALA A 42 2.60 -5.50 -16.61
C ALA A 42 3.33 -6.81 -16.30
N LYS A 43 3.35 -7.73 -17.27
CA LYS A 43 4.01 -9.06 -17.26
C LYS A 43 4.67 -9.46 -15.92
N GLU A 44 5.98 -9.25 -15.82
CA GLU A 44 6.83 -9.64 -14.69
C GLU A 44 7.01 -8.50 -13.68
N LEU A 45 6.38 -7.36 -13.93
CA LEU A 45 6.53 -6.14 -13.15
C LEU A 45 5.46 -6.09 -12.05
N THR A 46 5.55 -7.00 -11.10
CA THR A 46 4.51 -7.20 -10.07
C THR A 46 4.69 -6.33 -8.83
N ALA A 47 5.77 -5.56 -8.71
CA ALA A 47 6.02 -4.71 -7.54
C ALA A 47 5.60 -3.26 -7.79
N GLY A 48 4.64 -2.75 -7.01
CA GLY A 48 4.22 -1.35 -7.05
C GLY A 48 5.14 -0.42 -6.27
N TRP A 49 5.50 0.71 -6.88
CA TRP A 49 6.34 1.76 -6.28
C TRP A 49 5.75 3.14 -6.52
N CYS A 50 5.89 4.00 -5.52
CA CYS A 50 5.57 5.42 -5.56
C CYS A 50 6.87 6.20 -5.79
N VAL A 51 6.88 7.07 -6.81
CA VAL A 51 8.12 7.70 -7.27
C VAL A 51 7.98 9.21 -7.51
N SER A 52 9.09 9.92 -7.33
CA SER A 52 9.26 11.31 -7.78
C SER A 52 10.63 11.46 -8.43
N ASN A 53 10.72 12.33 -9.43
CA ASN A 53 12.00 12.70 -10.00
C ASN A 53 12.85 13.44 -8.95
N ILE A 54 14.16 13.23 -8.98
CA ILE A 54 15.09 13.96 -8.11
C ILE A 54 15.62 15.17 -8.91
N PRO A 55 15.41 16.41 -8.46
CA PRO A 55 15.88 17.59 -9.19
C PRO A 55 17.39 17.54 -9.44
N GLY A 56 17.81 17.75 -10.69
CA GLY A 56 19.22 17.77 -11.08
C GLY A 56 19.89 16.39 -11.19
N ALA A 57 19.14 15.29 -11.08
CA ALA A 57 19.66 13.94 -11.26
C ALA A 57 18.80 13.15 -12.25
N ASP A 58 19.43 12.26 -13.04
CA ASP A 58 18.71 11.24 -13.81
C ASP A 58 18.35 10.05 -12.91
N LYS A 59 17.70 10.35 -11.78
CA LYS A 59 17.28 9.39 -10.75
C LYS A 59 15.88 9.72 -10.27
N ARG A 60 15.22 8.70 -9.73
CA ARG A 60 13.95 8.83 -9.02
C ARG A 60 14.11 8.37 -7.59
N SER A 61 13.35 8.97 -6.70
CA SER A 61 13.18 8.47 -5.33
C SER A 61 12.02 7.48 -5.31
N PHE A 62 12.17 6.37 -4.60
CA PHE A 62 11.26 5.24 -4.55
C PHE A 62 10.79 5.01 -3.13
N VAL A 63 9.47 4.91 -2.96
CA VAL A 63 8.83 4.40 -1.75
C VAL A 63 7.94 3.23 -2.15
N LYS A 64 8.00 2.13 -1.40
CA LYS A 64 7.18 0.96 -1.71
C LYS A 64 5.71 1.35 -1.60
N ALA A 65 4.92 1.01 -2.62
CA ALA A 65 3.50 1.34 -2.61
C ALA A 65 2.73 0.46 -1.61
N ASN A 66 1.61 0.97 -1.10
CA ASN A 66 0.73 0.21 -0.24
C ASN A 66 -0.02 -0.84 -1.06
N VAL A 67 -0.10 -2.08 -0.57
CA VAL A 67 -0.94 -3.12 -1.18
C VAL A 67 -2.38 -2.89 -0.77
N VAL A 68 -3.30 -2.91 -1.75
CA VAL A 68 -4.73 -2.67 -1.52
C VAL A 68 -5.52 -3.96 -1.76
N GLY A 69 -6.06 -4.53 -0.69
CA GLY A 69 -6.78 -5.80 -0.76
C GLY A 69 -5.85 -7.02 -0.96
N PRO A 70 -6.33 -8.10 -1.59
CA PRO A 70 -5.56 -9.31 -1.79
C PRO A 70 -4.27 -9.07 -2.62
N PRO A 71 -3.09 -9.54 -2.18
CA PRO A 71 -1.84 -9.32 -2.92
C PRO A 71 -1.85 -9.84 -4.36
N LYS A 72 -2.62 -10.90 -4.63
CA LYS A 72 -2.78 -11.48 -5.98
C LYS A 72 -3.39 -10.52 -7.00
N ASP A 73 -4.12 -9.50 -6.55
CA ASP A 73 -4.80 -8.56 -7.42
C ASP A 73 -3.85 -7.43 -7.87
N LEU A 74 -2.66 -7.35 -7.27
CA LEU A 74 -1.60 -6.38 -7.64
C LEU A 74 -2.12 -4.94 -7.70
N ASN A 75 -3.00 -4.60 -6.76
CA ASN A 75 -3.58 -3.27 -6.59
C ASN A 75 -2.74 -2.48 -5.59
N TYR A 76 -2.45 -1.23 -5.94
CA TYR A 76 -1.57 -0.39 -5.15
C TYR A 76 -2.10 1.03 -4.97
N ASN A 77 -1.62 1.70 -3.92
CA ASN A 77 -1.73 3.14 -3.80
C ASN A 77 -0.49 3.81 -3.21
N CYS A 78 -0.45 5.13 -3.39
CA CYS A 78 0.60 6.03 -2.92
C CYS A 78 0.10 7.02 -1.87
N ILE A 79 -0.97 6.66 -1.16
CA ILE A 79 -1.57 7.51 -0.12
C ILE A 79 -0.56 7.67 1.02
N ASP A 80 -0.50 8.88 1.56
CA ASP A 80 0.45 9.29 2.60
C ASP A 80 1.92 9.22 2.15
N THR A 81 2.17 9.08 0.84
CA THR A 81 3.48 9.32 0.22
C THR A 81 3.47 10.69 -0.45
N ASN A 82 4.61 11.39 -0.43
CA ASN A 82 4.81 12.65 -1.14
C ASN A 82 5.25 12.45 -2.60
N LYS A 83 4.79 11.36 -3.22
CA LYS A 83 5.27 10.93 -4.54
C LYS A 83 4.33 11.37 -5.65
N GLU A 84 4.92 11.75 -6.77
CA GLU A 84 4.20 12.38 -7.90
C GLU A 84 3.68 11.35 -8.90
N ASN A 85 4.35 10.20 -9.00
CA ASN A 85 4.09 9.16 -9.98
C ASN A 85 4.08 7.78 -9.34
N ASN A 86 3.62 6.80 -10.12
CA ASN A 86 3.65 5.39 -9.75
C ASN A 86 4.34 4.55 -10.85
N MET A 87 5.01 3.49 -10.42
CA MET A 87 5.71 2.54 -11.29
C MET A 87 5.38 1.11 -10.89
N CYS A 88 5.39 0.23 -11.89
CA CYS A 88 5.44 -1.21 -11.70
C CYS A 88 6.85 -1.68 -12.04
N CYS A 89 7.46 -2.43 -11.13
CA CYS A 89 8.83 -2.94 -11.24
C CYS A 89 8.86 -4.45 -11.08
N LYS A 90 9.97 -5.08 -11.51
CA LYS A 90 10.25 -6.48 -11.17
C LYS A 90 10.22 -6.70 -9.66
N ALA A 91 9.82 -7.89 -9.24
CA ALA A 91 9.67 -8.23 -7.82
C ALA A 91 10.97 -8.13 -7.01
N ASP A 92 12.12 -8.33 -7.66
CA ASP A 92 13.46 -8.27 -7.08
C ASP A 92 14.11 -6.88 -7.17
N PHE A 93 13.49 -5.92 -7.86
CA PHE A 93 13.98 -4.55 -7.93
C PHE A 93 14.03 -3.94 -6.53
N LYS A 94 15.19 -3.36 -6.21
CA LYS A 94 15.43 -2.60 -5.00
C LYS A 94 16.15 -1.31 -5.37
N PRO A 95 15.70 -0.15 -4.89
CA PRO A 95 16.48 1.08 -5.00
C PRO A 95 17.76 0.96 -4.16
N ASP A 96 18.66 1.94 -4.33
CA ASP A 96 19.87 2.06 -3.53
C ASP A 96 19.57 2.32 -2.04
N GLN A 97 20.61 2.43 -1.22
CA GLN A 97 20.48 2.64 0.22
C GLN A 97 19.77 3.95 0.60
N LYS A 98 19.67 4.92 -0.32
CA LYS A 98 18.95 6.17 -0.13
C LYS A 98 17.51 6.10 -0.63
N GLY A 99 17.09 4.95 -1.15
CA GLY A 99 15.79 4.79 -1.79
C GLY A 99 15.74 5.43 -3.18
N GLU A 100 16.87 5.57 -3.87
CA GLU A 100 16.95 6.16 -5.20
C GLU A 100 17.26 5.11 -6.28
N GLY A 101 16.91 5.39 -7.54
CA GLY A 101 17.27 4.51 -8.64
C GLY A 101 17.00 5.09 -10.02
N SER A 102 17.62 4.46 -11.02
CA SER A 102 17.46 4.76 -12.46
C SER A 102 17.19 3.46 -13.22
N PRO A 103 16.11 2.72 -12.90
CA PRO A 103 15.84 1.44 -13.55
C PRO A 103 15.58 1.65 -15.04
N GLY A 104 16.08 0.72 -15.86
CA GLY A 104 15.69 0.60 -17.26
C GLY A 104 14.21 0.29 -17.41
N THR A 105 13.66 0.53 -18.60
CA THR A 105 12.24 0.28 -18.90
C THR A 105 11.86 -1.21 -18.88
N ASP A 106 12.85 -2.10 -18.99
CA ASP A 106 12.70 -3.54 -18.82
C ASP A 106 12.65 -3.98 -17.34
N VAL A 107 13.03 -3.09 -16.42
CA VAL A 107 13.02 -3.32 -14.97
C VAL A 107 11.83 -2.64 -14.29
N CYS A 108 11.49 -1.42 -14.72
CA CYS A 108 10.35 -0.67 -14.21
C CYS A 108 9.66 0.14 -15.30
N VAL A 109 8.33 0.22 -15.24
CA VAL A 109 7.50 1.00 -16.16
C VAL A 109 6.62 1.97 -15.38
N ILE A 110 6.56 3.22 -15.84
CA ILE A 110 5.64 4.25 -15.30
C ILE A 110 4.20 3.87 -15.66
N LYS A 111 3.32 3.89 -14.67
CA LYS A 111 1.88 3.65 -14.86
C LYS A 111 1.09 4.96 -15.02
N GLY A 112 1.55 6.05 -14.40
CA GLY A 112 0.99 7.38 -14.58
C GLY A 112 1.19 8.27 -13.34
N PRO A 113 0.69 9.51 -13.38
CA PRO A 113 0.69 10.37 -12.21
C PRO A 113 -0.20 9.78 -11.11
N VAL A 114 0.13 10.10 -9.85
CA VAL A 114 -0.75 9.82 -8.71
C VAL A 114 -1.93 10.82 -8.76
N PRO A 115 -3.20 10.37 -8.76
CA PRO A 115 -4.39 11.21 -8.72
C PRO A 115 -4.68 11.78 -7.32
#